data_AF-A0AAJ5IRW6-F1
#
_entry.id   AF-A0AAJ5IRW6-F1
#
_cell.length_a   1.000
_cell.length_b   1.000
_cell.length_c   1.000
_cell.angle_alpha   90.00
_cell.angle_beta   90.00
_cell.angle_gamma   90.00
#
_symmetry.space_group_name_H-M   'P 1'
#
loop_
_entity.id
_entity.type
_entity.pdbx_description
1 polymer ?
#
loop_
_entity_poly.entity_id
_entity_poly.type
_entity_poly.pdbx_seq_one_letter_code
_entity_poly.pdbx_strand_id
1 'polypeptide(L)'
;MTTETRSRTTLISVGKQLHASPQTGQDRACLVRLSDGTERLALIQLVTSKQQGSLHRGAEFFRVSFRFVGDDSDPDCQYHLDQNTVWCVIDHKDCQIVFGPTDGIEIRQPGLGIGSYLMAQLIRLIQQSEMRGNYQVQAVHLPIAAQTKVKPEDARANDARIETFLTRVGFYVSPAAGQKVIGVRRAQDLRPWWNQQKVSFLSFPSFVELAARWQREKNQSEKAVEAAQRIVEGAHLHASQLQTAHAEEVASLESKIEQLEGTVSSQEEQHAALIRELLEKQAEETQGLRRQIEDIQSMHGQIEDRVTALNPAQPSAGDTLEARAESATQMQRTLTISLAPALMKLLWAALALSAFALGAGALTNHL
;
A
#
# COMPACT_ATOMS: atom_id res chain seq x y z
N MET A 1 -34.23 -20.75 -50.45
CA MET A 1 -33.59 -19.55 -49.87
C MET A 1 -33.77 -18.41 -50.85
N THR A 2 -34.44 -17.33 -50.43
CA THR A 2 -34.67 -16.15 -51.29
C THR A 2 -33.39 -15.31 -51.39
N THR A 3 -33.24 -14.57 -52.49
CA THR A 3 -32.09 -13.69 -52.78
C THR A 3 -31.81 -12.66 -51.67
N GLU A 4 -32.86 -12.20 -50.99
CA GLU A 4 -32.75 -11.28 -49.84
C GLU A 4 -32.04 -11.90 -48.63
N THR A 5 -32.32 -13.18 -48.30
CA THR A 5 -31.64 -13.87 -47.20
C THR A 5 -30.16 -14.06 -47.50
N ARG A 6 -29.82 -14.28 -48.78
CA ARG A 6 -28.43 -14.41 -49.23
C ARG A 6 -27.67 -13.08 -49.09
N SER A 7 -28.24 -11.96 -49.54
CA SER A 7 -27.62 -10.62 -49.42
C SER A 7 -27.32 -10.24 -47.96
N ARG A 8 -28.27 -10.49 -47.05
CA ARG A 8 -28.13 -10.21 -45.61
C ARG A 8 -26.97 -10.96 -44.95
N THR A 9 -26.86 -12.25 -45.25
CA THR A 9 -25.81 -13.11 -44.66
C THR A 9 -24.43 -12.68 -45.16
N THR A 10 -24.35 -12.21 -46.41
CA THR A 10 -23.14 -11.67 -47.02
C THR A 10 -22.71 -10.34 -46.38
N LEU A 11 -23.65 -9.42 -46.10
CA LEU A 11 -23.31 -8.12 -45.51
C LEU A 11 -22.74 -8.24 -44.09
N ILE A 12 -23.28 -9.15 -43.28
CA ILE A 12 -22.72 -9.51 -41.96
C ILE A 12 -21.28 -10.03 -42.11
N SER A 13 -21.03 -10.91 -43.08
CA SER A 13 -19.69 -11.48 -43.29
C SER A 13 -18.65 -10.42 -43.68
N VAL A 14 -19.06 -9.44 -44.51
CA VAL A 14 -18.23 -8.28 -44.85
C VAL A 14 -17.92 -7.45 -43.61
N GLY A 15 -18.93 -7.16 -42.78
CA GLY A 15 -18.73 -6.45 -41.51
C GLY A 15 -17.72 -7.14 -40.59
N LYS A 16 -17.81 -8.47 -40.44
CA LYS A 16 -16.84 -9.27 -39.66
C LYS A 16 -15.43 -9.20 -40.24
N GLN A 17 -15.29 -9.31 -41.56
CA GLN A 17 -13.98 -9.22 -42.23
C GLN A 17 -13.34 -7.85 -42.03
N LEU A 18 -14.12 -6.77 -42.18
CA LEU A 18 -13.62 -5.40 -42.00
C LEU A 18 -13.28 -5.10 -40.55
N HIS A 19 -14.07 -5.61 -39.61
CA HIS A 19 -13.79 -5.53 -38.18
C HIS A 19 -12.45 -6.17 -37.82
N ALA A 20 -12.16 -7.35 -38.38
CA ALA A 20 -10.90 -8.07 -38.20
C ALA A 20 -9.70 -7.46 -38.95
N SER A 21 -9.96 -6.57 -39.92
CA SER A 21 -8.90 -5.97 -40.73
C SER A 21 -8.22 -4.81 -39.99
N PRO A 22 -6.90 -4.61 -40.19
CA PRO A 22 -6.24 -3.40 -39.73
C PRO A 22 -6.81 -2.19 -40.49
N GLN A 23 -7.37 -1.25 -39.75
CA GLN A 23 -7.97 -0.03 -40.30
C GLN A 23 -7.42 1.18 -39.55
N THR A 24 -7.19 2.27 -40.27
CA THR A 24 -6.82 3.55 -39.65
C THR A 24 -8.06 4.22 -39.09
N GLY A 25 -7.94 4.79 -37.90
CA GLY A 25 -9.04 5.47 -37.21
C GLY A 25 -8.62 6.82 -36.68
N GLN A 26 -9.60 7.66 -36.38
CA GLN A 26 -9.43 8.94 -35.69
C GLN A 26 -9.71 8.75 -34.21
N ASP A 27 -8.73 9.09 -33.37
CA ASP A 27 -8.89 9.05 -31.93
C ASP A 27 -9.55 10.34 -31.42
N ARG A 28 -10.49 10.20 -30.48
CA ARG A 28 -11.10 11.32 -29.75
C ARG A 28 -11.04 11.07 -28.26
N ALA A 29 -10.76 12.12 -27.50
CA ALA A 29 -10.69 12.05 -26.05
C ALA A 29 -12.07 12.12 -25.38
N CYS A 30 -12.20 11.42 -24.27
CA CYS A 30 -13.34 11.51 -23.37
C CYS A 30 -12.89 11.30 -21.92
N LEU A 31 -13.69 11.79 -20.98
CA LEU A 31 -13.50 11.54 -19.55
C LEU A 31 -14.54 10.55 -19.08
N VAL A 32 -14.10 9.57 -18.30
CA VAL A 32 -14.96 8.59 -17.67
C VAL A 32 -14.91 8.80 -16.17
N ARG A 33 -16.08 9.01 -15.56
CA ARG A 33 -16.21 9.10 -14.12
C ARG A 33 -16.31 7.71 -13.50
N LEU A 34 -15.36 7.39 -12.65
CA LEU A 34 -15.29 6.14 -11.90
C LEU A 34 -16.26 6.17 -10.70
N SER A 35 -16.47 5.01 -10.08
CA SER A 35 -17.41 4.87 -8.95
C SER A 35 -16.99 5.63 -7.69
N ASP A 36 -15.70 5.90 -7.53
CA ASP A 36 -15.13 6.72 -6.45
C ASP A 36 -15.27 8.23 -6.70
N GLY A 37 -15.84 8.63 -7.85
CA GLY A 37 -16.00 10.03 -8.26
C GLY A 37 -14.80 10.61 -8.99
N THR A 38 -13.70 9.87 -9.12
CA THR A 38 -12.53 10.30 -9.91
C THR A 38 -12.82 10.22 -11.40
N GLU A 39 -12.05 10.96 -12.20
CA GLU A 39 -12.17 10.98 -13.66
C GLU A 39 -10.92 10.40 -14.29
N ARG A 40 -11.08 9.43 -15.21
CA ARG A 40 -10.00 8.82 -15.98
C ARG A 40 -10.13 9.23 -17.44
N LEU A 41 -9.01 9.59 -18.06
CA LEU A 41 -8.93 9.88 -19.49
C LEU A 41 -9.07 8.59 -20.29
N ALA A 42 -9.87 8.66 -21.35
CA ALA A 42 -10.06 7.56 -22.29
C ALA A 42 -10.07 8.07 -23.73
N LEU A 43 -9.77 7.16 -24.65
CA LEU A 43 -9.81 7.40 -26.08
C LEU A 43 -10.87 6.53 -26.73
N ILE A 44 -11.58 7.11 -27.70
CA ILE A 44 -12.38 6.38 -28.65
C ILE A 44 -11.73 6.44 -30.02
N GLN A 45 -11.61 5.29 -30.68
CA GLN A 45 -11.16 5.22 -32.06
C GLN A 45 -12.38 5.12 -32.97
N LEU A 46 -12.50 6.06 -33.91
CA LEU A 46 -13.51 6.07 -34.95
C LEU A 46 -12.88 5.64 -36.28
N VAL A 47 -13.33 4.50 -36.81
CA VAL A 47 -12.93 4.02 -38.12
C VAL A 47 -14.09 4.20 -39.08
N THR A 48 -13.79 4.78 -40.24
CA THR A 48 -14.73 4.91 -41.36
C THR A 48 -14.04 4.40 -42.62
N SER A 49 -14.66 3.48 -43.34
CA SER A 49 -14.12 2.92 -44.58
C SER A 49 -15.23 2.73 -45.61
N LYS A 50 -14.95 2.99 -46.88
CA LYS A 50 -15.90 2.74 -47.99
C LYS A 50 -15.41 1.57 -48.83
N GLN A 51 -16.29 0.59 -49.05
CA GLN A 51 -15.98 -0.58 -49.86
C GLN A 51 -15.88 -0.23 -51.35
N GLN A 52 -14.74 -0.56 -51.96
CA GLN A 52 -14.49 -0.34 -53.39
C GLN A 52 -14.71 -1.60 -54.27
N GLY A 53 -14.90 -2.77 -53.65
CA GLY A 53 -15.05 -4.08 -54.32
C GLY A 53 -16.40 -4.29 -55.05
N SER A 54 -16.56 -5.41 -55.76
CA SER A 54 -17.75 -5.73 -56.57
C SER A 54 -18.97 -6.16 -55.75
N LEU A 55 -18.75 -6.81 -54.60
CA LEU A 55 -19.79 -7.21 -53.65
C LEU A 55 -19.99 -6.07 -52.64
N HIS A 56 -21.22 -5.53 -52.56
CA HIS A 56 -21.57 -4.34 -51.77
C HIS A 56 -20.71 -3.10 -52.09
N ARG A 57 -20.46 -2.85 -53.39
CA ARG A 57 -19.72 -1.67 -53.88
C ARG A 57 -20.36 -0.38 -53.34
N GLY A 58 -19.56 0.42 -52.65
CA GLY A 58 -20.00 1.67 -52.04
C GLY A 58 -20.56 1.52 -50.63
N ALA A 59 -20.60 0.32 -50.05
CA ALA A 59 -21.01 0.15 -48.65
C ALA A 59 -20.04 0.86 -47.70
N GLU A 60 -20.60 1.52 -46.69
CA GLU A 60 -19.84 2.25 -45.67
C GLU A 60 -19.72 1.40 -44.42
N PHE A 61 -18.51 1.25 -43.90
CA PHE A 61 -18.21 0.58 -42.65
C PHE A 61 -17.81 1.60 -41.60
N PHE A 62 -18.40 1.48 -40.42
CA PHE A 62 -18.07 2.26 -39.24
C PHE A 62 -17.70 1.34 -38.09
N ARG A 63 -16.64 1.66 -37.37
CA ARG A 63 -16.28 0.98 -36.11
C ARG A 63 -15.92 2.02 -35.06
N VAL A 64 -16.40 1.79 -33.84
CA VAL A 64 -16.09 2.60 -32.67
C VAL A 64 -15.50 1.67 -31.62
N SER A 65 -14.25 1.93 -31.22
CA SER A 65 -13.56 1.19 -30.16
C SER A 65 -13.22 2.12 -29.00
N PHE A 66 -13.10 1.59 -27.79
CA PHE A 66 -12.77 2.35 -26.58
C PHE A 66 -11.60 1.72 -25.82
N ARG A 67 -10.73 2.57 -25.27
CA ARG A 67 -9.66 2.21 -24.32
C ARG A 67 -9.43 3.33 -23.32
N PHE A 68 -8.90 3.00 -22.14
CA PHE A 68 -8.35 4.01 -21.24
C PHE A 68 -6.99 4.51 -21.73
N VAL A 69 -6.61 5.71 -21.27
CA VAL A 69 -5.23 6.19 -21.40
C VAL A 69 -4.44 5.69 -20.20
N GLY A 70 -3.25 5.16 -20.46
CA GLY A 70 -2.36 4.62 -19.45
C GLY A 70 -1.22 3.86 -20.09
N ASP A 71 -0.60 3.00 -19.29
CA ASP A 71 0.49 2.11 -19.74
C ASP A 71 -0.05 1.05 -20.70
N ASP A 72 0.69 0.79 -21.78
CA ASP A 72 0.35 -0.24 -22.75
C ASP A 72 0.43 -1.66 -22.14
N SER A 73 1.03 -1.82 -20.96
CA SER A 73 0.98 -3.09 -20.21
C SER A 73 -0.40 -3.39 -19.61
N ASP A 74 -1.23 -2.35 -19.36
CA ASP A 74 -2.58 -2.50 -18.83
C ASP A 74 -3.52 -2.93 -19.96
N PRO A 75 -4.17 -4.11 -19.87
CA PRO A 75 -5.11 -4.55 -20.91
C PRO A 75 -6.19 -3.49 -21.16
N ASP A 76 -6.64 -2.76 -20.15
CA ASP A 76 -7.68 -1.73 -20.27
C ASP A 76 -7.25 -0.51 -21.09
N CYS A 77 -5.94 -0.36 -21.30
CA CYS A 77 -5.34 0.69 -22.10
C CYS A 77 -5.06 0.28 -23.55
N GLN A 78 -5.44 -0.94 -23.95
CA GLN A 78 -5.31 -1.44 -25.32
C GLN A 78 -6.67 -1.50 -26.04
N TYR A 79 -6.68 -1.33 -27.36
CA TYR A 79 -7.86 -1.63 -28.16
C TYR A 79 -7.99 -3.13 -28.37
N HIS A 80 -9.18 -3.67 -28.15
CA HIS A 80 -9.50 -5.06 -28.43
C HIS A 80 -10.67 -5.16 -29.38
N LEU A 81 -10.59 -6.06 -30.35
CA LEU A 81 -11.66 -6.20 -31.34
C LEU A 81 -12.91 -6.86 -30.74
N ASP A 82 -12.76 -7.72 -29.73
CA ASP A 82 -13.86 -8.48 -29.15
C ASP A 82 -14.53 -7.77 -27.97
N GLN A 83 -13.91 -6.70 -27.45
CA GLN A 83 -14.31 -6.02 -26.22
C GLN A 83 -14.25 -4.51 -26.41
N ASN A 84 -15.20 -3.78 -25.83
CA ASN A 84 -15.29 -2.32 -25.94
C ASN A 84 -15.32 -1.81 -27.39
N THR A 85 -15.85 -2.61 -28.32
CA THR A 85 -15.97 -2.25 -29.74
C THR A 85 -17.36 -2.57 -30.30
N VAL A 86 -17.85 -1.65 -31.13
CA VAL A 86 -19.08 -1.80 -31.91
C VAL A 86 -18.83 -1.39 -33.35
N TRP A 87 -19.58 -1.96 -34.28
CA TRP A 87 -19.46 -1.60 -35.69
C TRP A 87 -20.82 -1.66 -36.40
N CYS A 88 -20.90 -0.99 -37.55
CA CYS A 88 -21.99 -1.17 -38.49
C CYS A 88 -21.51 -1.13 -39.93
N VAL A 89 -22.30 -1.72 -40.82
CA VAL A 89 -22.17 -1.60 -42.26
C VAL A 89 -23.46 -1.01 -42.82
N ILE A 90 -23.35 0.02 -43.65
CA ILE A 90 -24.44 0.60 -44.41
C ILE A 90 -24.27 0.20 -45.88
N ASP A 91 -25.21 -0.58 -46.39
CA ASP A 91 -25.33 -0.86 -47.81
C ASP A 91 -26.30 0.13 -48.46
N HIS A 92 -25.76 1.09 -49.20
CA HIS A 92 -26.54 2.10 -49.92
C HIS A 92 -27.30 1.53 -51.12
N LYS A 93 -26.86 0.38 -51.67
CA LYS A 93 -27.52 -0.25 -52.82
C LYS A 93 -28.84 -0.89 -52.41
N ASP A 94 -28.80 -1.67 -51.33
CA ASP A 94 -29.97 -2.39 -50.82
C ASP A 94 -30.71 -1.59 -49.71
N CYS A 95 -30.23 -0.39 -49.36
CA CYS A 95 -30.74 0.45 -48.27
C CYS A 95 -30.82 -0.30 -46.93
N GLN A 96 -29.77 -1.05 -46.58
CA GLN A 96 -29.72 -1.88 -45.36
C GLN A 96 -28.61 -1.42 -44.41
N ILE A 97 -28.87 -1.54 -43.12
CA ILE A 97 -27.90 -1.29 -42.05
C ILE A 97 -27.78 -2.54 -41.20
N VAL A 98 -26.54 -2.98 -40.98
CA VAL A 98 -26.22 -4.13 -40.14
C VAL A 98 -25.34 -3.67 -38.99
N PHE A 99 -25.72 -4.03 -37.77
CA PHE A 99 -24.91 -3.77 -36.57
C PHE A 99 -24.13 -5.03 -36.17
N GLY A 100 -22.98 -4.81 -35.55
CA GLY A 100 -22.24 -5.84 -34.85
C GLY A 100 -21.43 -5.32 -33.66
N PRO A 101 -20.79 -6.22 -32.90
CA PRO A 101 -20.62 -7.66 -33.18
C PRO A 101 -21.93 -8.46 -33.09
N THR A 102 -22.06 -9.51 -33.90
CA THR A 102 -23.28 -10.37 -33.92
C THR A 102 -23.44 -11.20 -32.66
N ASP A 103 -22.34 -11.48 -31.97
CA ASP A 103 -22.29 -12.41 -30.85
C ASP A 103 -22.51 -11.68 -29.51
N GLY A 104 -22.72 -10.36 -29.57
CA GLY A 104 -22.92 -9.48 -28.44
C GLY A 104 -21.79 -8.46 -28.30
N ILE A 105 -22.06 -7.42 -27.51
CA ILE A 105 -21.06 -6.41 -27.16
C ILE A 105 -20.55 -6.75 -25.76
N GLU A 106 -19.25 -7.01 -25.63
CA GLU A 106 -18.62 -7.21 -24.34
C GLU A 106 -18.00 -5.90 -23.86
N ILE A 107 -18.40 -5.45 -22.66
CA ILE A 107 -17.85 -4.25 -22.03
C ILE A 107 -17.05 -4.68 -20.81
N ARG A 108 -15.73 -4.44 -20.83
CA ARG A 108 -14.82 -4.87 -19.74
C ARG A 108 -15.13 -4.19 -18.42
N GLN A 109 -15.45 -2.90 -18.46
CA GLN A 109 -15.75 -2.10 -17.27
C GLN A 109 -17.25 -1.82 -17.20
N PRO A 110 -18.06 -2.80 -16.75
CA PRO A 110 -19.50 -2.63 -16.67
C PRO A 110 -19.85 -1.48 -15.71
N GLY A 111 -20.97 -0.80 -15.99
CA GLY A 111 -21.47 0.26 -15.12
C GLY A 111 -20.89 1.66 -15.38
N LEU A 112 -19.80 1.79 -16.13
CA LEU A 112 -19.20 3.10 -16.48
C LEU A 112 -19.90 3.81 -17.65
N GLY A 113 -20.94 3.23 -18.24
CA GLY A 113 -21.68 3.84 -19.36
C GLY A 113 -21.00 3.73 -20.74
N ILE A 114 -19.85 3.05 -20.82
CA ILE A 114 -19.05 2.86 -22.04
C ILE A 114 -19.88 2.28 -23.19
N GLY A 115 -20.61 1.18 -22.95
CA GLY A 115 -21.42 0.55 -23.99
C GLY A 115 -22.47 1.49 -24.62
N SER A 116 -23.14 2.30 -23.78
CA SER A 116 -24.08 3.31 -24.29
C SER A 116 -23.39 4.42 -25.07
N TYR A 117 -22.19 4.83 -24.63
CA TYR A 117 -21.40 5.83 -25.32
C TYR A 117 -20.93 5.34 -26.69
N LEU A 118 -20.39 4.13 -26.77
CA LEU A 118 -19.96 3.48 -28.03
C LEU A 118 -21.09 3.45 -29.06
N MET A 119 -22.26 2.96 -28.66
CA MET A 119 -23.43 2.90 -29.54
C MET A 119 -23.90 4.30 -29.95
N ALA A 120 -23.90 5.27 -29.04
CA ALA A 120 -24.27 6.65 -29.37
C ALA A 120 -23.32 7.27 -30.41
N GLN A 121 -22.01 7.02 -30.31
CA GLN A 121 -21.04 7.47 -31.32
C GLN A 121 -21.27 6.77 -32.66
N LEU A 122 -21.57 5.47 -32.65
CA LEU A 122 -21.88 4.73 -33.88
C LEU A 122 -23.15 5.27 -34.55
N ILE A 123 -24.21 5.53 -33.78
CA ILE A 123 -25.45 6.14 -34.30
C ILE A 123 -25.17 7.54 -34.86
N ARG A 124 -24.30 8.33 -34.23
CA ARG A 124 -23.88 9.64 -34.76
C ARG A 124 -23.18 9.51 -36.12
N LEU A 125 -22.30 8.53 -36.28
CA LEU A 125 -21.65 8.26 -37.57
C LEU A 125 -22.67 7.87 -38.64
N ILE A 126 -23.63 7.01 -38.31
CA ILE A 126 -24.73 6.64 -39.21
C ILE A 126 -25.54 7.88 -39.61
N GLN A 127 -25.90 8.75 -38.66
CA GLN A 127 -26.66 9.97 -38.92
C GLN A 127 -25.88 11.02 -39.74
N GLN A 128 -24.55 10.96 -39.72
CA GLN A 128 -23.68 11.82 -40.53
C GLN A 128 -23.47 11.26 -41.95
N SER A 129 -23.76 9.98 -42.20
CA SER A 129 -23.71 9.40 -43.54
C SER A 129 -24.82 9.97 -44.43
N GLU A 130 -24.51 10.16 -45.72
CA GLU A 130 -25.46 10.70 -46.72
C GLU A 130 -26.52 9.67 -47.11
N MET A 131 -27.37 9.28 -46.17
CA MET A 131 -28.46 8.33 -46.38
C MET A 131 -29.62 8.99 -47.13
N ARG A 132 -29.65 8.83 -48.46
CA ARG A 132 -30.81 9.20 -49.29
C ARG A 132 -31.82 8.06 -49.35
N GLY A 133 -32.82 8.07 -48.47
CA GLY A 133 -33.94 7.11 -48.50
C GLY A 133 -34.27 6.44 -47.17
N ASN A 134 -35.14 5.43 -47.22
CA ASN A 134 -35.60 4.69 -46.04
C ASN A 134 -34.72 3.46 -45.82
N TYR A 135 -33.67 3.62 -45.02
CA TYR A 135 -32.78 2.52 -44.67
C TYR A 135 -33.42 1.60 -43.63
N GLN A 136 -33.37 0.30 -43.88
CA GLN A 136 -33.85 -0.74 -42.97
C GLN A 136 -32.70 -1.25 -42.11
N VAL A 137 -32.88 -1.22 -40.79
CA VAL A 137 -31.95 -1.87 -39.87
C VAL A 137 -32.28 -3.35 -39.79
N GLN A 138 -31.29 -4.21 -40.04
CA GLN A 138 -31.47 -5.64 -39.95
C GLN A 138 -31.81 -6.04 -38.52
N ALA A 139 -32.93 -6.75 -38.35
CA ALA A 139 -33.28 -7.33 -37.06
C ALA A 139 -32.35 -8.51 -36.73
N VAL A 140 -31.90 -8.57 -35.47
CA VAL A 140 -30.98 -9.59 -34.97
C VAL A 140 -31.56 -10.22 -33.72
N HIS A 141 -31.39 -11.52 -33.56
CA HIS A 141 -31.70 -12.19 -32.30
C HIS A 141 -30.71 -11.72 -31.23
N LEU A 142 -31.19 -11.39 -30.04
CA LEU A 142 -30.32 -11.15 -28.90
C LEU A 142 -29.48 -12.42 -28.68
N PRO A 143 -28.15 -12.35 -28.83
CA PRO A 143 -27.32 -13.55 -28.85
C PRO A 143 -27.29 -14.20 -27.47
N ILE A 144 -27.50 -15.52 -27.43
CA ILE A 144 -27.41 -16.34 -26.22
C ILE A 144 -26.02 -16.19 -25.56
N ALA A 145 -24.98 -15.99 -26.39
CA ALA A 145 -23.60 -15.75 -25.93
C ALA A 145 -23.46 -14.49 -25.04
N ALA A 146 -24.28 -13.47 -25.24
CA ALA A 146 -24.33 -12.28 -24.38
C ALA A 146 -24.94 -12.58 -23.00
N GLN A 147 -25.64 -13.71 -22.84
CA GLN A 147 -26.26 -14.16 -21.60
C GLN A 147 -25.40 -15.19 -20.87
N THR A 148 -24.60 -16.00 -21.57
CA THR A 148 -23.76 -17.05 -20.96
C THR A 148 -22.50 -16.55 -20.27
N LYS A 149 -22.00 -15.35 -20.62
CA LYS A 149 -20.83 -14.74 -19.96
C LYS A 149 -21.18 -14.08 -18.62
N VAL A 150 -22.46 -13.99 -18.27
CA VAL A 150 -22.95 -13.38 -17.04
C VAL A 150 -23.30 -14.48 -16.05
N LYS A 151 -22.99 -14.28 -14.76
CA LYS A 151 -23.37 -15.22 -13.72
C LYS A 151 -24.90 -15.40 -13.71
N PRO A 152 -25.44 -16.62 -13.50
CA PRO A 152 -26.87 -16.87 -13.56
C PRO A 152 -27.71 -15.97 -12.64
N GLU A 153 -27.16 -15.60 -11.48
CA GLU A 153 -27.74 -14.68 -10.51
C GLU A 153 -27.96 -13.25 -11.05
N ASP A 154 -27.09 -12.78 -11.95
CA ASP A 154 -27.14 -11.44 -12.53
C ASP A 154 -27.85 -11.39 -13.89
N ALA A 155 -28.22 -12.54 -14.45
CA ALA A 155 -28.77 -12.65 -15.81
C ALA A 155 -30.03 -11.80 -16.00
N ARG A 156 -30.95 -11.80 -15.02
CA ARG A 156 -32.18 -10.99 -15.06
C ARG A 156 -31.90 -9.49 -15.04
N ALA A 157 -30.97 -9.05 -14.19
CA ALA A 157 -30.57 -7.65 -14.09
C ALA A 157 -29.86 -7.18 -15.37
N ASN A 158 -29.03 -8.04 -15.97
CA ASN A 158 -28.37 -7.76 -17.23
C ASN A 158 -29.38 -7.64 -18.39
N ASP A 159 -30.37 -8.54 -18.47
CA ASP A 159 -31.43 -8.51 -19.47
C ASP A 159 -32.24 -7.21 -19.39
N ALA A 160 -32.67 -6.81 -18.19
CA ALA A 160 -33.39 -5.55 -17.98
C ALA A 160 -32.54 -4.33 -18.37
N ARG A 161 -31.23 -4.36 -18.09
CA ARG A 161 -30.29 -3.32 -18.49
C ARG A 161 -30.14 -3.22 -20.01
N ILE A 162 -30.01 -4.35 -20.70
CA ILE A 162 -29.92 -4.43 -22.16
C ILE A 162 -31.19 -3.87 -22.80
N GLU A 163 -32.36 -4.31 -22.34
CA GLU A 163 -33.65 -3.85 -22.86
C GLU A 163 -33.84 -2.35 -22.66
N THR A 164 -33.61 -1.85 -21.44
CA THR A 164 -33.68 -0.41 -21.14
C THR A 164 -32.75 0.40 -22.03
N PHE A 165 -31.53 -0.08 -22.25
CA PHE A 165 -30.56 0.58 -23.12
C PHE A 165 -31.03 0.61 -24.58
N LEU A 166 -31.39 -0.55 -25.15
CA LEU A 166 -31.84 -0.67 -26.53
C LEU A 166 -33.07 0.20 -26.82
N THR A 167 -34.05 0.22 -25.91
CA THR A 167 -35.23 1.08 -26.05
C THR A 167 -34.87 2.57 -26.04
N ARG A 168 -33.90 3.00 -25.22
CA ARG A 168 -33.46 4.41 -25.19
C ARG A 168 -32.79 4.85 -26.48
N VAL A 169 -32.05 3.96 -27.15
CA VAL A 169 -31.40 4.26 -28.43
C VAL A 169 -32.31 4.04 -29.65
N GLY A 170 -33.59 3.67 -29.45
CA GLY A 170 -34.61 3.58 -30.49
C GLY A 170 -34.89 2.18 -31.03
N PHE A 171 -34.26 1.15 -30.46
CA PHE A 171 -34.56 -0.24 -30.82
C PHE A 171 -35.79 -0.73 -30.07
N TYR A 172 -36.60 -1.55 -30.73
CA TYR A 172 -37.61 -2.37 -30.05
C TYR A 172 -37.02 -3.74 -29.73
N VAL A 173 -37.44 -4.30 -28.60
CA VAL A 173 -37.16 -5.69 -28.22
C VAL A 173 -38.51 -6.41 -28.25
N SER A 174 -38.62 -7.43 -29.09
CA SER A 174 -39.85 -8.22 -29.23
C SER A 174 -39.56 -9.69 -28.95
N PRO A 175 -40.36 -10.37 -28.11
CA PRO A 175 -40.28 -11.82 -27.98
C PRO A 175 -40.88 -12.47 -29.23
N ALA A 176 -40.05 -13.16 -30.02
CA ALA A 176 -40.50 -13.92 -31.19
C ALA A 176 -39.95 -15.36 -31.11
N ALA A 177 -40.85 -16.34 -31.16
CA ALA A 177 -40.50 -17.78 -31.13
C ALA A 177 -39.58 -18.20 -29.97
N GLY A 178 -39.79 -17.62 -28.78
CA GLY A 178 -38.99 -17.92 -27.58
C GLY A 178 -37.62 -17.24 -27.53
N GLN A 179 -37.28 -16.40 -28.51
CA GLN A 179 -36.06 -15.58 -28.53
C GLN A 179 -36.40 -14.09 -28.59
N LYS A 180 -35.59 -13.26 -27.94
CA LYS A 180 -35.72 -11.80 -28.04
C LYS A 180 -35.14 -11.36 -29.39
N VAL A 181 -35.96 -10.73 -30.23
CA VAL A 181 -35.53 -10.10 -31.48
C VAL A 181 -35.38 -8.60 -31.23
N ILE A 182 -34.24 -8.08 -31.64
CA ILE A 182 -33.89 -6.66 -31.56
C ILE A 182 -34.02 -6.09 -32.96
N GLY A 183 -34.74 -4.99 -33.11
CA GLY A 183 -34.88 -4.32 -34.40
C GLY A 183 -35.17 -2.83 -34.26
N VAL A 184 -35.19 -2.15 -35.40
CA VAL A 184 -35.59 -0.73 -35.50
C VAL A 184 -36.59 -0.61 -36.63
N ARG A 185 -37.59 0.27 -36.48
CA ARG A 185 -38.60 0.48 -37.53
C ARG A 185 -37.99 1.26 -38.70
N ARG A 186 -37.25 2.33 -38.42
CA ARG A 186 -36.52 3.14 -39.41
C ARG A 186 -35.16 3.54 -38.86
N ALA A 187 -34.14 3.66 -39.71
CA ALA A 187 -32.84 4.18 -39.29
C ALA A 187 -32.92 5.56 -38.61
N GLN A 188 -33.91 6.39 -38.99
CA GLN A 188 -34.16 7.71 -38.40
C GLN A 188 -34.68 7.65 -36.96
N ASP A 189 -35.23 6.51 -36.53
CA ASP A 189 -35.71 6.33 -35.15
C ASP A 189 -34.55 6.11 -34.16
N LEU A 190 -33.35 5.83 -34.66
CA LEU A 190 -32.14 5.71 -33.86
C LEU A 190 -31.80 7.04 -33.20
N ARG A 191 -31.56 7.01 -31.88
CA ARG A 191 -31.22 8.20 -31.10
C ARG A 191 -29.87 8.01 -30.42
N PRO A 192 -28.89 8.90 -30.66
CA PRO A 192 -27.63 8.83 -29.94
C PRO A 192 -27.88 9.23 -28.48
N TRP A 193 -27.81 8.26 -27.58
CA TRP A 193 -28.06 8.47 -26.16
C TRP A 193 -27.01 7.78 -25.29
N TRP A 194 -26.48 8.50 -24.31
CA TRP A 194 -25.60 7.96 -23.28
C TRP A 194 -25.68 8.82 -22.02
N ASN A 195 -25.14 8.31 -20.91
CA ASN A 195 -25.05 9.07 -19.66
C ASN A 195 -23.84 10.01 -19.70
N GLN A 196 -24.08 11.30 -19.94
CA GLN A 196 -23.04 12.34 -19.99
C GLN A 196 -22.35 12.60 -18.65
N GLN A 197 -22.97 12.25 -17.52
CA GLN A 197 -22.35 12.34 -16.19
C GLN A 197 -21.32 11.24 -15.97
N LYS A 198 -21.45 10.10 -16.67
CA LYS A 198 -20.51 8.98 -16.60
C LYS A 198 -19.43 9.07 -17.66
N VAL A 199 -19.79 9.43 -18.88
CA VAL A 199 -18.84 9.61 -19.99
C VAL A 199 -19.09 10.96 -20.63
N SER A 200 -18.14 11.87 -20.48
CA SER A 200 -18.21 13.20 -21.09
C SER A 200 -17.23 13.30 -22.26
N PHE A 201 -17.70 13.86 -23.37
CA PHE A 201 -16.84 14.14 -24.51
C PHE A 201 -15.86 15.25 -24.14
N LEU A 202 -14.58 15.05 -24.42
CA LEU A 202 -13.56 16.04 -24.14
C LEU A 202 -13.19 16.75 -25.45
N SER A 203 -13.68 17.97 -25.59
CA SER A 203 -13.34 18.83 -26.72
C SER A 203 -11.84 19.17 -26.71
N PHE A 204 -11.24 19.46 -27.87
CA PHE A 204 -9.83 19.81 -27.93
C PHE A 204 -9.45 21.00 -27.02
N PRO A 205 -10.20 22.12 -26.98
CA PRO A 205 -9.94 23.19 -26.02
C PRO A 205 -9.96 22.71 -24.55
N SER A 206 -10.99 21.95 -24.17
CA SER A 206 -11.10 21.39 -22.81
C SER A 206 -9.96 20.41 -22.50
N PHE A 207 -9.50 19.64 -23.48
CA PHE A 207 -8.35 18.75 -23.34
C PHE A 207 -7.06 19.54 -23.07
N VAL A 208 -6.82 20.63 -23.80
CA VAL A 208 -5.64 21.49 -23.59
C VAL A 208 -5.67 22.13 -22.21
N GLU A 209 -6.82 22.64 -21.76
CA GLU A 209 -6.98 23.19 -20.41
C GLU A 209 -6.73 22.14 -19.33
N LEU A 210 -7.26 20.93 -19.52
CA LEU A 210 -7.07 19.81 -18.61
C LEU A 210 -5.60 19.39 -18.53
N ALA A 211 -4.94 19.26 -19.68
CA ALA A 211 -3.51 18.95 -19.76
C ALA A 211 -2.65 20.02 -19.08
N ALA A 212 -2.97 21.31 -19.30
CA ALA A 212 -2.28 22.41 -18.63
C ALA A 212 -2.52 22.42 -17.11
N ARG A 213 -3.70 22.01 -16.64
CA ARG A 213 -3.98 21.83 -15.21
C ARG A 213 -3.15 20.68 -14.64
N TRP A 214 -3.19 19.50 -15.27
CA TRP A 214 -2.40 18.34 -14.83
C TRP A 214 -0.89 18.62 -14.83
N GLN A 215 -0.38 19.36 -15.81
CA GLN A 215 1.03 19.75 -15.82
C GLN A 215 1.39 20.65 -14.65
N ARG A 216 0.50 21.60 -14.29
CA ARG A 216 0.72 22.47 -13.12
C ARG A 216 0.69 21.68 -11.82
N GLU A 217 -0.27 20.77 -11.66
CA GLU A 217 -0.38 19.89 -10.49
C GLU A 217 0.84 18.98 -10.37
N LYS A 218 1.30 18.37 -11.48
CA LYS A 218 2.52 17.59 -11.52
C LYS A 218 3.73 18.40 -11.07
N ASN A 219 3.95 19.58 -11.67
CA ASN A 219 5.07 20.45 -11.30
C ASN A 219 5.00 20.90 -9.82
N GLN A 220 3.80 21.11 -9.27
CA GLN A 220 3.62 21.43 -7.84
C GLN A 220 3.96 20.23 -6.96
N SER A 221 3.53 19.03 -7.34
CA SER A 221 3.83 17.80 -6.62
C SER A 221 5.33 17.47 -6.62
N GLU A 222 6.01 17.65 -7.76
CA GLU A 222 7.46 17.45 -7.87
C GLU A 222 8.23 18.41 -6.97
N LYS A 223 7.84 19.70 -6.95
CA LYS A 223 8.41 20.68 -6.02
C LYS A 223 8.17 20.32 -4.55
N ALA A 224 7.00 19.79 -4.22
CA ALA A 224 6.71 19.35 -2.86
C ALA A 224 7.55 18.13 -2.46
N VAL A 225 7.76 17.18 -3.38
CA VAL A 225 8.65 16.03 -3.19
C VAL A 225 10.09 16.48 -3.00
N GLU A 226 10.60 17.38 -3.85
CA GLU A 226 11.94 17.95 -3.70
C GLU A 226 12.12 18.68 -2.36
N ALA A 227 11.12 19.46 -1.93
CA ALA A 227 11.15 20.14 -0.64
C ALA A 227 11.16 19.14 0.53
N ALA A 228 10.34 18.10 0.47
CA ALA A 228 10.33 17.02 1.46
C ALA A 228 11.68 16.29 1.51
N GLN A 229 12.28 16.01 0.35
CA GLN A 229 13.59 15.35 0.26
C GLN A 229 14.70 16.19 0.90
N ARG A 230 14.72 17.52 0.67
CA ARG A 230 15.68 18.41 1.35
C ARG A 230 15.52 18.43 2.87
N ILE A 231 14.28 18.34 3.37
CA ILE A 231 14.02 18.25 4.81
C ILE A 231 14.58 16.93 5.36
N VAL A 232 14.37 15.82 4.65
CA VAL A 232 14.90 14.50 5.05
C VAL A 232 16.43 14.51 5.07
N GLU A 233 17.07 15.06 4.04
CA GLU A 233 18.54 15.19 3.97
C GLU A 233 19.08 16.07 5.11
N GLY A 234 18.43 17.21 5.38
CA GLY A 234 18.78 18.09 6.49
C GLY A 234 18.63 17.42 7.86
N ALA A 235 17.55 16.66 8.06
CA ALA A 235 17.34 15.88 9.28
C ALA A 235 18.39 14.78 9.45
N HIS A 236 18.80 14.13 8.36
CA HIS A 236 19.86 13.12 8.39
C HIS A 236 21.22 13.72 8.77
N LEU A 237 21.57 14.88 8.19
CA LEU A 237 22.79 15.62 8.57
C LEU A 237 22.78 16.01 10.04
N HIS A 238 21.65 16.55 10.54
CA HIS A 238 21.52 16.93 11.94
C HIS A 238 21.60 15.72 12.89
N ALA A 239 20.99 14.59 12.51
CA ALA A 239 21.09 13.34 13.27
C ALA A 239 22.54 12.82 13.33
N SER A 240 23.28 12.91 12.22
CA SER A 240 24.70 12.56 12.18
C SER A 240 25.54 13.47 13.08
N GLN A 241 25.30 14.78 13.05
CA GLN A 241 25.96 15.75 13.95
C GLN A 241 25.68 15.48 15.43
N LEU A 242 24.43 15.14 15.77
CA LEU A 242 24.07 14.76 17.13
C LEU A 242 24.73 13.44 17.56
N GLN A 243 24.86 12.47 16.66
CA GLN A 243 25.58 11.23 16.94
C GLN A 243 27.06 11.47 17.20
N THR A 244 27.72 12.33 16.40
CA THR A 244 29.13 12.68 16.63
C THR A 244 29.31 13.44 17.95
N ALA A 245 28.44 14.42 18.24
CA ALA A 245 28.50 15.17 19.49
C ALA A 245 28.26 14.25 20.72
N HIS A 246 27.32 13.31 20.61
CA HIS A 246 27.07 12.34 21.68
C HIS A 246 28.28 11.40 21.87
N ALA A 247 28.91 10.93 20.79
CA ALA A 247 30.11 10.10 20.88
C ALA A 247 31.27 10.84 21.55
N GLU A 248 31.47 12.13 21.24
CA GLU A 248 32.46 12.98 21.90
C GLU A 248 32.17 13.17 23.40
N GLU A 249 30.90 13.38 23.76
CA GLU A 249 30.48 13.52 25.15
C GLU A 249 30.69 12.22 25.94
N VAL A 250 30.37 11.06 25.34
CA VAL A 250 30.61 9.74 25.93
C VAL A 250 32.11 9.53 26.16
N ALA A 251 32.96 9.79 25.16
CA ALA A 251 34.41 9.65 25.30
C ALA A 251 34.98 10.58 26.40
N SER A 252 34.45 11.80 26.53
CA SER A 252 34.82 12.74 27.59
C SER A 252 34.42 12.25 28.98
N LEU A 253 33.22 11.68 29.11
CA LEU A 253 32.75 11.08 30.35
C LEU A 253 33.54 9.83 30.74
N GLU A 254 33.85 8.95 29.78
CA GLU A 254 34.69 7.78 30.00
C GLU A 254 36.08 8.18 30.51
N SER A 255 36.72 9.19 29.91
CA SER A 255 38.01 9.72 30.39
C SER A 255 37.92 10.29 31.81
N LYS A 256 36.83 10.97 32.16
CA LYS A 256 36.61 11.46 33.54
C LYS A 256 36.40 10.32 34.53
N ILE A 257 35.69 9.27 34.14
CA ILE A 257 35.50 8.07 34.98
C ILE A 257 36.86 7.44 35.26
N GLU A 258 37.69 7.25 34.24
CA GLU A 258 39.04 6.68 34.39
C GLU A 258 39.93 7.54 35.32
N GLN A 259 39.87 8.87 35.19
CA GLN A 259 40.57 9.78 36.11
C GLN A 259 40.07 9.64 37.55
N LEU A 260 38.75 9.58 37.75
CA LEU A 260 38.16 9.43 39.08
C LEU A 260 38.53 8.07 39.70
N GLU A 261 38.47 6.99 38.94
CA GLU A 261 38.91 5.66 39.38
C GLU A 261 40.37 5.66 39.81
N GLY A 262 41.26 6.31 39.04
CA GLY A 262 42.66 6.50 39.42
C GLY A 262 42.83 7.27 40.74
N THR A 263 42.06 8.34 40.95
CA THR A 263 42.10 9.09 42.23
C THR A 263 41.56 8.29 43.41
N VAL A 264 40.48 7.51 43.21
CA VAL A 264 39.91 6.64 44.25
C VAL A 264 40.91 5.56 44.62
N SER A 265 41.53 4.89 43.64
CA SER A 265 42.57 3.88 43.91
C SER A 265 43.75 4.47 44.69
N SER A 266 44.19 5.68 44.35
CA SER A 266 45.25 6.36 45.10
C SER A 266 44.83 6.71 46.54
N GLN A 267 43.59 7.17 46.74
CA GLN A 267 43.04 7.42 48.07
C GLN A 267 42.90 6.14 48.88
N GLU A 268 42.47 5.03 48.27
CA GLU A 268 42.38 3.72 48.91
C GLU A 268 43.76 3.21 49.34
N GLU A 269 44.80 3.38 48.52
CA GLU A 269 46.18 3.07 48.89
C GLU A 269 46.68 3.91 50.07
N GLN A 270 46.39 5.22 50.06
CA GLN A 270 46.71 6.11 51.18
C GLN A 270 45.97 5.69 52.47
N HIS A 271 44.68 5.35 52.36
CA HIS A 271 43.89 4.85 53.48
C HIS A 271 44.42 3.52 54.01
N ALA A 272 44.80 2.59 53.13
CA ALA A 272 45.38 1.31 53.50
C ALA A 272 46.74 1.47 54.19
N ALA A 273 47.58 2.42 53.73
CA ALA A 273 48.83 2.76 54.39
C ALA A 273 48.61 3.32 55.79
N LEU A 274 47.65 4.24 55.94
CA LEU A 274 47.28 4.81 57.25
C LEU A 274 46.77 3.74 58.22
N ILE A 275 45.94 2.80 57.73
CA ILE A 275 45.44 1.67 58.53
C ILE A 275 46.61 0.79 58.99
N ARG A 276 47.58 0.49 58.12
CA ARG A 276 48.78 -0.27 58.51
C ARG A 276 49.58 0.45 59.59
N GLU A 277 49.81 1.75 59.45
CA GLU A 277 50.54 2.55 60.44
C GLU A 277 49.81 2.56 61.81
N LEU A 278 48.48 2.70 61.80
CA LEU A 278 47.66 2.63 63.02
C LEU A 278 47.73 1.25 63.68
N LEU A 279 47.65 0.17 62.89
CA LEU A 279 47.77 -1.19 63.40
C LEU A 279 49.16 -1.47 63.97
N GLU A 280 50.22 -0.95 63.34
CA GLU A 280 51.59 -1.09 63.83
C GLU A 280 51.79 -0.37 65.16
N LYS A 281 51.32 0.89 65.28
CA LYS A 281 51.31 1.61 66.57
C LYS A 281 50.50 0.88 67.65
N GLN A 282 49.34 0.32 67.28
CA GLN A 282 48.52 -0.43 68.23
C GLN A 282 49.20 -1.74 68.66
N ALA A 283 49.94 -2.41 67.76
CA ALA A 283 50.74 -3.59 68.05
C ALA A 283 51.91 -3.24 69.00
N GLU A 284 52.58 -2.11 68.79
CA GLU A 284 53.63 -1.62 69.70
C GLU A 284 53.08 -1.29 71.09
N GLU A 285 51.95 -0.59 71.17
CA GLU A 285 51.28 -0.29 72.44
C GLU A 285 50.84 -1.57 73.17
N THR A 286 50.21 -2.51 72.46
CA THR A 286 49.80 -3.78 73.07
C THR A 286 50.99 -4.64 73.48
N GLN A 287 52.11 -4.60 72.75
CA GLN A 287 53.34 -5.28 73.15
C GLN A 287 54.00 -4.61 74.36
N GLY A 288 53.96 -3.29 74.44
CA GLY A 288 54.40 -2.53 75.62
C GLY A 288 53.55 -2.86 76.85
N LEU A 289 52.23 -2.89 76.70
CA LEU A 289 51.30 -3.33 77.75
C LEU A 289 51.53 -4.79 78.14
N ARG A 290 51.80 -5.69 77.19
CA ARG A 290 52.15 -7.10 77.49
C ARG A 290 53.42 -7.20 78.33
N ARG A 291 54.47 -6.45 78.01
CA ARG A 291 55.69 -6.42 78.84
C ARG A 291 55.40 -5.92 80.26
N GLN A 292 54.57 -4.88 80.39
CA GLN A 292 54.14 -4.42 81.72
C GLN A 292 53.34 -5.49 82.47
N ILE A 293 52.48 -6.24 81.78
CA ILE A 293 51.75 -7.36 82.39
C ILE A 293 52.70 -8.48 82.78
N GLU A 294 53.69 -8.85 81.95
CA GLU A 294 54.71 -9.84 82.27
C GLU A 294 55.58 -9.40 83.46
N ASP A 295 55.95 -8.12 83.56
CA ASP A 295 56.66 -7.56 84.70
C ASP A 295 55.80 -7.62 85.97
N ILE A 296 54.51 -7.28 85.86
CA ILE A 296 53.54 -7.40 86.97
C ILE A 296 53.36 -8.86 87.36
N GLN A 297 53.25 -9.79 86.41
CA GLN A 297 53.12 -11.23 86.66
C GLN A 297 54.40 -11.83 87.26
N SER A 298 55.57 -11.36 86.84
CA SER A 298 56.86 -11.72 87.44
C SER A 298 56.95 -11.22 88.88
N MET A 299 56.53 -9.97 89.14
CA MET A 299 56.38 -9.46 90.50
C MET A 299 55.32 -10.24 91.29
N HIS A 300 54.21 -10.63 90.66
CA HIS A 300 53.18 -11.44 91.29
C HIS A 300 53.72 -12.82 91.63
N GLY A 301 54.49 -13.46 90.75
CA GLY A 301 55.19 -14.73 91.01
C GLY A 301 56.22 -14.62 92.12
N GLN A 302 56.94 -13.49 92.24
CA GLN A 302 57.82 -13.23 93.40
C GLN A 302 57.03 -13.02 94.71
N ILE A 303 55.82 -12.46 94.63
CA ILE A 303 54.90 -12.35 95.77
C ILE A 303 54.29 -13.72 96.08
N GLU A 304 53.96 -14.53 95.08
CA GLU A 304 53.38 -15.86 95.20
C GLU A 304 54.42 -16.86 95.73
N ASP A 305 55.69 -16.75 95.34
CA ASP A 305 56.85 -17.45 95.92
C ASP A 305 57.10 -17.05 97.39
N ARG A 306 56.76 -15.80 97.75
CA ARG A 306 56.77 -15.34 99.16
C ARG A 306 55.55 -15.80 99.95
N VAL A 307 54.41 -16.03 99.31
CA VAL A 307 53.17 -16.48 99.93
C VAL A 307 53.12 -18.00 100.06
N THR A 308 53.75 -18.75 99.16
CA THR A 308 53.83 -20.23 99.17
C THR A 308 54.84 -20.79 100.19
N ALA A 309 55.75 -19.98 100.74
CA ALA A 309 56.55 -20.36 101.92
C ALA A 309 55.74 -20.38 103.24
N LEU A 310 54.49 -19.89 103.25
CA LEU A 310 53.69 -19.69 104.47
C LEU A 310 52.41 -20.51 104.59
N ASN A 311 52.01 -21.31 103.59
CA ASN A 311 51.00 -22.36 103.85
C ASN A 311 50.82 -23.33 102.67
N PRO A 312 50.73 -24.65 102.93
CA PRO A 312 50.34 -25.65 101.95
C PRO A 312 48.82 -25.86 102.00
N ALA A 313 48.13 -25.72 100.85
CA ALA A 313 47.01 -26.58 100.41
C ALA A 313 46.22 -25.97 99.23
N GLN A 314 46.37 -26.64 98.08
CA GLN A 314 45.45 -26.79 96.93
C GLN A 314 44.09 -27.42 97.34
N PRO A 315 43.06 -27.62 96.46
CA PRO A 315 43.06 -27.61 94.98
C PRO A 315 41.83 -27.00 94.24
N SER A 316 42.00 -26.84 92.90
CA SER A 316 41.08 -27.12 91.75
C SER A 316 39.67 -26.46 91.70
N ALA A 317 39.00 -26.21 90.57
CA ALA A 317 39.04 -26.74 89.20
C ALA A 317 38.35 -25.70 88.28
N GLY A 318 38.79 -25.51 87.03
CA GLY A 318 38.12 -26.06 85.83
C GLY A 318 37.57 -24.91 84.97
N ASP A 319 38.20 -24.54 83.86
CA ASP A 319 37.95 -25.03 82.48
C ASP A 319 36.49 -24.80 82.03
N THR A 320 36.19 -24.02 80.99
CA THR A 320 36.37 -24.41 79.57
C THR A 320 35.91 -23.29 78.61
N LEU A 321 36.59 -23.18 77.46
CA LEU A 321 36.13 -23.19 76.04
C LEU A 321 34.70 -22.63 75.74
N GLU A 322 34.34 -21.97 74.64
CA GLU A 322 34.82 -21.93 73.26
C GLU A 322 33.87 -21.03 72.44
N ALA A 323 34.41 -20.44 71.36
CA ALA A 323 33.82 -20.40 70.01
C ALA A 323 32.61 -19.49 69.66
N ARG A 324 32.91 -18.54 68.76
CA ARG A 324 32.48 -18.49 67.34
C ARG A 324 31.00 -18.76 67.00
N ALA A 325 30.31 -17.73 66.48
CA ALA A 325 29.47 -17.70 65.26
C ALA A 325 28.78 -16.31 65.19
N GLU A 326 29.02 -15.47 64.19
CA GLU A 326 28.47 -15.47 62.82
C GLU A 326 26.93 -15.37 62.71
N SER A 327 26.50 -14.26 62.08
CA SER A 327 25.26 -14.06 61.30
C SER A 327 23.94 -13.94 62.10
N ALA A 328 22.92 -13.16 61.74
CA ALA A 328 22.64 -12.39 60.54
C ALA A 328 21.69 -11.22 60.91
N THR A 329 22.09 -9.97 60.67
CA THR A 329 21.12 -8.89 60.45
C THR A 329 20.71 -8.94 58.99
N GLN A 330 19.53 -9.50 58.75
CA GLN A 330 18.85 -9.53 57.47
C GLN A 330 18.43 -8.10 57.09
N MET A 331 19.36 -7.32 56.53
CA MET A 331 18.99 -6.15 55.73
C MET A 331 18.60 -6.64 54.34
N GLN A 332 17.31 -6.55 54.01
CA GLN A 332 16.81 -6.60 52.65
C GLN A 332 17.58 -5.56 51.82
N ARG A 333 18.55 -6.00 51.03
CA ARG A 333 19.14 -5.21 49.95
C ARG A 333 18.13 -5.18 48.81
N THR A 334 17.14 -4.29 48.91
CA THR A 334 16.34 -3.86 47.78
C THR A 334 17.26 -3.03 46.90
N LEU A 335 17.73 -3.61 45.79
CA LEU A 335 18.54 -2.91 44.81
C LEU A 335 17.59 -2.03 43.97
N THR A 336 17.30 -0.82 44.45
CA THR A 336 16.59 0.20 43.67
C THR A 336 17.57 0.85 42.70
N ILE A 337 17.60 0.37 41.47
CA ILE A 337 18.25 1.06 40.36
C ILE A 337 17.34 2.22 39.98
N SER A 338 17.63 3.43 40.49
CA SER A 338 16.97 4.64 39.99
C SER A 338 17.57 4.98 38.64
N LEU A 339 16.97 4.51 37.55
CA LEU A 339 17.32 5.02 36.23
C LEU A 339 16.89 6.48 36.14
N ALA A 340 17.79 7.34 35.67
CA ALA A 340 17.48 8.74 35.41
C ALA A 340 16.23 8.84 34.50
N PRO A 341 15.39 9.88 34.65
CA PRO A 341 14.15 10.01 33.89
C PRO A 341 14.34 9.93 32.37
N ALA A 342 15.50 10.32 31.85
CA ALA A 342 15.86 10.20 30.44
C ALA A 342 16.05 8.74 29.99
N LEU A 343 16.72 7.93 30.81
CA LEU A 343 16.93 6.50 30.55
C LEU A 343 15.62 5.71 30.66
N MET A 344 14.74 6.07 31.60
CA MET A 344 13.38 5.51 31.67
C MET A 344 12.57 5.80 30.40
N LYS A 345 12.65 7.02 29.86
CA LYS A 345 11.98 7.37 28.59
C LYS A 345 12.53 6.56 27.41
N LEU A 346 13.84 6.34 27.33
CA LEU A 346 14.46 5.51 26.31
C LEU A 346 14.05 4.03 26.43
N LEU A 347 13.98 3.50 27.65
CA LEU A 347 13.53 2.12 27.90
C LEU A 347 12.06 1.93 27.47
N TRP A 348 11.19 2.88 27.80
CA TRP A 348 9.78 2.84 27.38
C TRP A 348 9.61 3.02 25.86
N ALA A 349 10.44 3.86 25.23
CA ALA A 349 10.44 4.02 23.77
C ALA A 349 10.88 2.73 23.05
N ALA A 350 11.91 2.04 23.57
CA ALA A 350 12.39 0.77 23.03
C ALA A 350 11.36 -0.37 23.21
N LEU A 351 10.67 -0.40 24.36
CA LEU A 351 9.56 -1.33 24.61
C LEU A 351 8.35 -1.06 23.70
N ALA A 352 8.03 0.21 23.42
CA ALA A 352 6.97 0.57 22.48
C ALA A 352 7.30 0.17 21.04
N LEU A 353 8.56 0.35 20.60
CA LEU A 353 9.00 -0.03 19.26
C LEU A 353 8.96 -1.55 19.04
N SER A 354 9.38 -2.33 20.04
CA SER A 354 9.35 -3.80 19.97
C SER A 354 7.92 -4.37 19.98
N ALA A 355 7.00 -3.76 20.73
CA ALA A 355 5.58 -4.11 20.68
C ALA A 355 4.95 -3.79 19.31
N PHE A 356 5.36 -2.69 18.67
CA PHE A 356 4.85 -2.32 17.34
C PHE A 356 5.38 -3.24 16.23
N ALA A 357 6.66 -3.63 16.30
CA ALA A 357 7.27 -4.57 15.36
C ALA A 357 6.64 -5.98 15.44
N LEU A 358 6.27 -6.44 16.65
CA LEU A 358 5.55 -7.70 16.84
C LEU A 358 4.08 -7.64 16.38
N GLY A 359 3.45 -6.46 16.45
CA GLY A 359 2.10 -6.23 15.91
C GLY A 359 2.04 -6.19 14.39
N ALA A 360 3.07 -5.65 13.73
CA ALA A 360 3.16 -5.60 12.26
C ALA A 360 3.39 -6.98 11.64
N GLY A 361 4.15 -7.87 12.30
CA GLY A 361 4.37 -9.25 11.84
C GLY A 361 3.14 -10.16 11.93
N ALA A 362 2.16 -9.82 12.78
CA ALA A 362 0.90 -10.56 12.88
C ALA A 362 -0.10 -10.22 11.75
N LEU A 363 0.04 -9.06 11.12
CA LEU A 363 -0.82 -8.62 10.00
C LEU A 363 -0.35 -9.14 8.62
N THR A 364 0.91 -9.55 8.49
CA THR A 364 1.46 -10.10 7.24
C THR A 364 1.22 -11.60 7.05
N ASN A 365 0.72 -12.31 8.07
CA ASN A 365 0.41 -13.75 7.99
C ASN A 365 -1.08 -14.07 7.73
N HIS A 366 -1.91 -13.05 7.44
CA HIS A 366 -3.34 -13.22 7.14
C HIS A 366 -3.82 -12.49 5.88
N LEU A 367 -2.92 -12.22 4.93
CA LEU A 367 -3.27 -11.78 3.57
C LEU A 367 -2.75 -12.76 2.52
#